data_AF-A0A3L8DEB0-F1
#
_entry.id   AF-A0A3L8DEB0-F1
#
_cell.length_a   1.000
_cell.length_b   1.000
_cell.length_c   1.000
_cell.angle_alpha   90.00
_cell.angle_beta   90.00
_cell.angle_gamma   90.00
#
_symmetry.space_group_name_H-M   'P 1'
#
loop_
_entity.id
_entity.type
_entity.pdbx_description
1 polymer ?
#
loop_
_entity_poly.entity_id
_entity_poly.type
_entity_poly.pdbx_seq_one_letter_code
_entity_poly.pdbx_strand_id
1 'polypeptide(L)'
;MQNGGIYIKVGQGLAVVNHILPKEYIETLSALQDKCLTQKKSEVDEIFLQECGKKPEEMLHEVESEPVAAASLAQVYKAVTLDGDKVAIKVQYMNLQDRFISDLKGIVYLLKAITYVHPKFDLHWIFAEIIDRLRLELDFEIEGRNSEQCAKDLKKFKYAYVPKVYWNLSTKVVSLFSLIDICGGAPSCWNNICLRCSSGTSSNNPGKSFSRNSTYN
;
A
#
# COMPACT_ATOMS: atom_id res chain seq x y z
N MET A 1 -3.70 19.37 4.64
CA MET A 1 -4.60 18.77 3.63
C MET A 1 -4.83 17.33 4.04
N GLN A 2 -6.09 16.93 4.26
CA GLN A 2 -6.49 15.67 4.92
C GLN A 2 -6.66 14.47 3.96
N ASN A 3 -6.34 14.61 2.66
CA ASN A 3 -6.77 13.67 1.61
C ASN A 3 -5.60 12.88 0.96
N GLY A 4 -4.42 12.87 1.57
CA GLY A 4 -3.16 12.43 0.92
C GLY A 4 -3.17 11.02 0.33
N GLY A 5 -3.90 10.08 0.93
CA GLY A 5 -3.87 8.66 0.55
C GLY A 5 -4.29 8.34 -0.89
N ILE A 6 -5.32 9.02 -1.37
CA ILE A 6 -5.94 8.77 -2.69
C ILE A 6 -5.07 9.33 -3.80
N TYR A 7 -4.61 10.54 -3.56
CA TYR A 7 -3.71 11.29 -4.41
C TYR A 7 -2.40 10.53 -4.65
N ILE A 8 -1.87 9.85 -3.62
CA ILE A 8 -0.74 8.92 -3.75
C ILE A 8 -1.07 7.78 -4.75
N LYS A 9 -2.22 7.13 -4.60
CA LYS A 9 -2.56 5.97 -5.42
C LYS A 9 -2.93 6.31 -6.85
N VAL A 10 -3.59 7.45 -7.07
CA VAL A 10 -3.80 8.03 -8.40
C VAL A 10 -2.46 8.32 -9.06
N GLY A 11 -1.53 8.94 -8.31
CA GLY A 11 -0.16 9.20 -8.78
C GLY A 11 0.59 7.92 -9.19
N GLN A 12 0.47 6.84 -8.41
CA GLN A 12 1.03 5.53 -8.76
C GLN A 12 0.42 4.97 -10.05
N GLY A 13 -0.91 5.06 -10.19
CA GLY A 13 -1.61 4.65 -11.41
C GLY A 13 -1.12 5.43 -12.64
N LEU A 14 -0.99 6.76 -12.51
CA LEU A 14 -0.50 7.62 -13.58
C LEU A 14 0.98 7.40 -13.90
N ALA A 15 1.80 7.05 -12.91
CA ALA A 15 3.22 6.74 -13.11
C ALA A 15 3.42 5.52 -14.03
N VAL A 16 2.50 4.56 -14.02
CA VAL A 16 2.50 3.43 -14.98
C VAL A 16 2.23 3.92 -16.41
N VAL A 17 1.49 5.01 -16.57
CA VAL A 17 1.10 5.61 -17.85
C VAL A 17 2.02 6.81 -18.22
N ASN A 18 3.16 6.96 -17.55
CA ASN A 18 4.09 8.10 -17.72
C ASN A 18 4.62 8.33 -19.14
N HIS A 19 4.54 7.32 -20.01
CA HIS A 19 4.98 7.38 -21.40
C HIS A 19 3.94 8.04 -22.31
N ILE A 20 2.70 8.25 -21.83
CA ILE A 20 1.60 8.89 -22.55
C ILE A 20 1.40 10.33 -22.07
N LEU A 21 1.77 10.64 -20.83
CA LEU A 21 1.54 11.94 -20.22
C LEU A 21 2.74 12.89 -20.39
N PRO A 22 2.54 14.17 -20.72
CA PRO A 22 3.61 15.16 -20.72
C PRO A 22 4.24 15.32 -19.33
N LYS A 23 5.55 15.62 -19.28
CA LYS A 23 6.33 15.70 -18.04
C LYS A 23 5.77 16.71 -17.04
N GLU A 24 5.20 17.79 -17.53
CA GLU A 24 4.61 18.87 -16.73
C GLU A 24 3.44 18.36 -15.86
N TYR A 25 2.68 17.38 -16.37
CA TYR A 25 1.62 16.72 -15.60
C TYR A 25 2.20 15.76 -14.57
N ILE A 26 3.25 15.01 -14.93
CA ILE A 26 3.92 14.05 -14.02
C ILE A 26 4.51 14.79 -12.81
N GLU A 27 5.21 15.90 -13.03
CA GLU A 27 5.82 16.69 -11.97
C GLU A 27 4.76 17.30 -11.04
N THR A 28 3.68 17.85 -11.60
CA THR A 28 2.58 18.43 -10.81
C THR A 28 1.82 17.36 -10.01
N LEU A 29 1.58 16.20 -10.62
CA LEU A 29 0.90 15.07 -9.98
C LEU A 29 1.84 14.28 -9.05
N SER A 30 3.15 14.46 -9.14
CA SER A 30 4.09 13.89 -8.16
C SER A 30 3.96 14.55 -6.80
N ALA A 31 3.54 15.82 -6.72
CA ALA A 31 3.28 16.50 -5.45
C ALA A 31 2.11 15.88 -4.65
N LEU A 32 1.25 15.10 -5.32
CA LEU A 32 0.16 14.33 -4.73
C LEU A 32 0.64 13.07 -4.00
N GLN A 33 1.90 12.67 -4.19
CA GLN A 33 2.49 11.47 -3.60
C GLN A 33 2.98 11.66 -2.16
N ASP A 34 2.90 12.87 -1.61
CA ASP A 34 3.56 13.18 -0.35
C ASP A 34 2.57 13.57 0.75
N LYS A 35 2.11 12.55 1.49
CA LYS A 35 1.80 12.54 2.93
C LYS A 35 1.04 11.29 3.33
N CYS A 36 1.72 10.40 4.07
CA CYS A 36 1.07 9.35 4.83
C CYS A 36 0.24 9.97 5.97
N LEU A 37 -1.00 9.51 6.10
CA LEU A 37 -1.85 9.83 7.24
C LEU A 37 -1.59 8.80 8.34
N THR A 38 -1.59 9.23 9.59
CA THR A 38 -1.52 8.33 10.75
C THR A 38 -2.82 8.45 11.54
N GLN A 39 -3.54 7.35 11.73
CA GLN A 39 -4.69 7.30 12.63
C GLN A 39 -4.27 7.02 14.06
N LYS A 40 -5.15 7.42 14.99
CA LYS A 40 -5.02 7.08 16.40
C LYS A 40 -5.42 5.62 16.60
N LYS A 41 -4.81 4.95 17.58
CA LYS A 41 -5.16 3.58 17.97
C LYS A 41 -6.67 3.39 18.24
N SER A 42 -7.33 4.40 18.82
CA SER A 42 -8.78 4.36 19.07
C SER A 42 -9.61 4.15 17.80
N GLU A 43 -9.21 4.73 16.66
CA GLU A 43 -9.91 4.59 15.38
C GLU A 43 -9.73 3.17 14.81
N VAL A 44 -8.55 2.56 15.02
CA VAL A 44 -8.28 1.18 14.64
C VAL A 44 -9.15 0.20 15.44
N ASP A 45 -9.24 0.39 16.76
CA ASP A 45 -10.07 -0.46 17.62
C ASP A 45 -11.56 -0.36 17.22
N GLU A 46 -12.04 0.84 16.86
CA GLU A 46 -13.41 1.04 16.37
C GLU A 46 -13.66 0.32 15.04
N ILE A 47 -12.73 0.38 14.08
CA ILE A 47 -12.85 -0.36 12.81
C ILE A 47 -12.94 -1.86 13.07
N PHE A 48 -12.07 -2.40 13.92
CA PHE A 48 -12.10 -3.82 14.29
C PHE A 48 -13.42 -4.22 14.96
N LEU A 49 -13.96 -3.39 15.86
CA LEU A 49 -15.25 -3.64 16.47
C LEU A 49 -16.39 -3.62 15.46
N GLN A 50 -16.38 -2.71 14.49
CA GLN A 50 -17.41 -2.61 13.45
C GLN A 50 -17.38 -3.81 12.49
N GLU A 51 -16.19 -4.28 12.14
CA GLU A 51 -15.99 -5.26 11.06
C GLU A 51 -15.89 -6.69 11.54
N CYS A 52 -15.18 -6.88 12.65
CA CYS A 52 -14.92 -8.20 13.23
C CYS A 52 -15.76 -8.47 14.49
N GLY A 53 -16.46 -7.46 15.02
CA GLY A 53 -17.26 -7.57 16.24
C GLY A 53 -16.44 -7.68 17.54
N LYS A 54 -15.11 -7.57 17.45
CA LYS A 54 -14.16 -7.76 18.54
C LYS A 54 -12.98 -6.82 18.39
N LYS A 55 -12.29 -6.51 19.50
CA LYS A 55 -11.04 -5.74 19.44
C LYS A 55 -9.88 -6.58 18.91
N PRO A 56 -8.81 -5.97 18.37
CA PRO A 56 -7.62 -6.70 17.93
C PRO A 56 -7.04 -7.60 19.04
N GLU A 57 -7.02 -7.09 20.28
CA GLU A 57 -6.51 -7.76 21.49
C GLU A 57 -7.30 -9.03 21.87
N GLU A 58 -8.53 -9.21 21.35
CA GLU A 58 -9.35 -10.41 21.58
C GLU A 58 -9.19 -11.46 20.48
N MET A 59 -8.62 -11.07 19.33
CA MET A 59 -8.46 -11.91 18.15
C MET A 59 -7.01 -12.33 17.91
N LEU A 60 -6.07 -11.63 18.53
CA LEU A 60 -4.63 -11.75 18.30
C LEU A 60 -3.90 -11.79 19.64
N HIS A 61 -2.78 -12.51 19.67
CA HIS A 61 -1.96 -12.64 20.87
C HIS A 61 -1.23 -11.33 21.18
N GLU A 62 -0.75 -10.64 20.15
CA GLU A 62 -0.03 -9.38 20.27
C GLU A 62 -0.30 -8.50 19.05
N VAL A 63 -0.44 -7.20 19.26
CA VAL A 63 -0.54 -6.20 18.20
C VAL A 63 0.33 -5.01 18.60
N GLU A 64 1.28 -4.63 17.75
CA GLU A 64 2.09 -3.44 17.96
C GLU A 64 1.18 -2.19 17.96
N SER A 65 1.35 -1.31 18.94
CA SER A 65 0.51 -0.12 19.09
C SER A 65 0.78 0.93 18.01
N GLU A 66 2.00 0.97 17.49
CA GLU A 66 2.43 1.91 16.46
C GLU A 66 2.41 1.23 15.08
N PRO A 67 1.94 1.92 14.03
CA PRO A 67 1.98 1.40 12.68
C PRO A 67 3.43 1.28 12.19
N VAL A 68 3.76 0.17 11.55
CA VAL A 68 5.10 -0.07 10.98
C VAL A 68 5.25 0.54 9.59
N ALA A 69 4.13 0.77 8.90
CA ALA A 69 4.09 1.46 7.63
C ALA A 69 2.72 2.11 7.44
N ALA A 70 2.68 3.16 6.63
CA ALA A 70 1.45 3.73 6.12
C ALA A 70 1.43 3.52 4.60
N ALA A 71 0.34 2.91 4.14
CA ALA A 71 0.02 2.73 2.74
C ALA A 71 -0.92 3.86 2.27
N SER A 72 -1.19 3.89 0.97
CA SER A 72 -2.09 4.87 0.35
C SER A 72 -3.49 4.87 0.98
N LEU A 73 -4.08 3.70 1.24
CA LEU A 73 -5.47 3.60 1.72
C LEU A 73 -5.58 2.96 3.11
N ALA A 74 -4.45 2.58 3.72
CA ALA A 74 -4.42 1.88 4.99
C ALA A 74 -3.15 2.13 5.78
N GLN A 75 -3.15 1.72 7.04
CA GLN A 75 -1.97 1.57 7.86
C GLN A 75 -1.67 0.10 8.09
N VAL A 76 -0.39 -0.21 8.27
CA VAL A 76 0.11 -1.56 8.49
C VAL A 76 0.64 -1.67 9.90
N TYR A 77 0.17 -2.66 10.64
CA TYR A 77 0.61 -3.00 11.99
C TYR A 77 1.24 -4.40 11.99
N LYS A 78 2.22 -4.61 12.86
CA LYS A 78 2.73 -5.96 13.15
C LYS A 78 1.89 -6.59 14.25
N ALA A 79 1.66 -7.89 14.13
CA ALA A 79 0.93 -8.65 15.12
C ALA A 79 1.33 -10.12 15.13
N VAL A 80 0.83 -10.83 16.15
CA VAL A 80 0.97 -12.28 16.32
C VAL A 80 -0.42 -12.88 16.48
N THR A 81 -0.75 -13.89 15.67
CA THR A 81 -2.03 -14.61 15.78
C THR A 81 -2.09 -15.44 17.07
N LEU A 82 -3.28 -15.89 17.45
CA LEU A 82 -3.44 -16.82 18.58
C LEU A 82 -2.71 -18.15 18.38
N ASP A 83 -2.46 -18.53 17.12
CA ASP A 83 -1.67 -19.71 16.75
C ASP A 83 -0.15 -19.46 16.79
N GLY A 84 0.29 -18.22 17.06
CA GLY A 84 1.70 -17.83 17.15
C GLY A 84 2.34 -17.35 15.84
N ASP A 85 1.56 -17.22 14.76
CA ASP A 85 2.08 -16.74 13.48
C ASP A 85 2.31 -15.23 13.49
N LYS A 86 3.46 -14.78 12.98
CA LYS A 86 3.73 -13.35 12.76
C LYS A 86 2.99 -12.87 11.51
N VAL A 87 2.20 -11.81 11.67
CA VAL A 87 1.35 -11.26 10.61
C VAL A 87 1.48 -9.74 10.51
N ALA A 88 1.21 -9.23 9.31
CA ALA A 88 0.96 -7.82 9.05
C ALA A 88 -0.55 -7.61 8.95
N ILE A 89 -1.08 -6.69 9.74
CA ILE A 89 -2.46 -6.24 9.69
C ILE A 89 -2.51 -4.96 8.87
N LYS A 90 -3.26 -4.95 7.78
CA LYS A 90 -3.63 -3.74 7.05
C LYS A 90 -5.02 -3.28 7.48
N VAL A 91 -5.13 -2.04 7.91
CA VAL A 91 -6.39 -1.42 8.36
C VAL A 91 -6.66 -0.17 7.54
N GLN A 92 -7.82 -0.09 6.89
CA GLN A 92 -8.20 1.11 6.12
C GLN A 92 -8.32 2.35 7.01
N TYR A 93 -8.23 3.53 6.40
CA TYR A 93 -8.54 4.77 7.10
C TYR A 93 -10.03 4.88 7.45
N MET A 94 -10.35 5.36 8.65
CA MET A 94 -11.72 5.61 9.08
C MET A 94 -12.35 6.68 8.18
N ASN A 95 -13.62 6.47 7.79
CA ASN A 95 -14.34 7.34 6.85
C ASN A 95 -13.65 7.49 5.47
N LEU A 96 -12.72 6.60 5.12
CA LEU A 96 -12.01 6.66 3.85
C LEU A 96 -12.98 6.52 2.69
N GLN A 97 -13.91 5.57 2.72
CA GLN A 97 -14.78 5.29 1.57
C GLN A 97 -15.63 6.51 1.18
N ASP A 98 -16.22 7.21 2.15
CA ASP A 98 -17.06 8.40 1.88
C ASP A 98 -16.24 9.58 1.35
N ARG A 99 -15.08 9.84 1.96
CA ARG A 99 -14.14 10.87 1.50
C ARG A 99 -13.61 10.51 0.12
N PHE A 100 -13.35 9.24 -0.12
CA PHE A 100 -12.80 8.71 -1.34
C PHE A 100 -13.73 8.87 -2.52
N ILE A 101 -15.00 8.54 -2.35
CA ILE A 101 -16.00 8.75 -3.40
C ILE A 101 -16.09 10.24 -3.75
N SER A 102 -15.98 11.14 -2.76
CA SER A 102 -16.01 12.59 -3.00
C SER A 102 -14.75 13.10 -3.69
N ASP A 103 -13.56 12.66 -3.26
CA ASP A 103 -12.28 13.03 -3.88
C ASP A 103 -12.19 12.53 -5.33
N LEU A 104 -12.62 11.29 -5.59
CA LEU A 104 -12.70 10.75 -6.95
C LEU A 104 -13.62 11.59 -7.85
N LYS A 105 -14.78 12.02 -7.34
CA LYS A 105 -15.67 12.92 -8.09
C LYS A 105 -14.97 14.24 -8.41
N GLY A 106 -14.26 14.82 -7.44
CA GLY A 106 -13.47 16.03 -7.65
C GLY A 106 -12.43 15.89 -8.76
N ILE A 107 -11.69 14.78 -8.76
CA ILE A 107 -10.71 14.45 -9.82
C ILE A 107 -11.41 14.32 -11.17
N VAL A 108 -12.53 13.60 -11.26
CA VAL A 108 -13.31 13.46 -12.51
C VAL A 108 -13.77 14.83 -13.05
N TYR A 109 -14.25 15.71 -12.19
CA TYR A 109 -14.69 17.05 -12.59
C TYR A 109 -13.53 17.90 -13.10
N LEU A 110 -12.39 17.89 -12.40
CA LEU A 110 -11.20 18.61 -12.84
C LEU A 110 -10.74 18.13 -14.22
N LEU A 111 -10.73 16.81 -14.44
CA LEU A 111 -10.33 16.24 -15.72
C LEU A 111 -11.28 16.61 -16.86
N LYS A 112 -12.59 16.58 -16.61
CA LYS A 112 -13.59 17.06 -17.58
C LYS A 112 -13.36 18.52 -17.95
N ALA A 113 -13.03 19.37 -16.98
CA ALA A 113 -12.71 20.78 -17.23
C ALA A 113 -11.43 20.92 -18.08
N ILE A 114 -10.40 20.13 -17.81
CA ILE A 114 -9.16 20.12 -18.61
C ILE A 114 -9.45 19.67 -20.05
N THR A 115 -10.22 18.60 -20.26
CA THR A 115 -10.60 18.12 -21.60
C THR A 115 -11.45 19.15 -22.36
N TYR A 116 -12.27 19.94 -21.66
CA TYR A 116 -13.02 21.03 -22.28
C TYR A 116 -12.09 22.15 -22.80
N VAL A 117 -11.06 22.52 -22.05
CA VAL A 117 -10.07 23.54 -22.45
C VAL A 117 -9.08 23.01 -23.49
N HIS A 118 -8.72 21.73 -23.40
CA HIS A 118 -7.75 21.07 -24.27
C HIS A 118 -8.34 19.82 -24.95
N PRO A 119 -9.24 19.98 -25.94
CA PRO A 119 -9.97 18.87 -26.56
C PRO A 119 -9.09 17.91 -27.38
N LYS A 120 -7.83 18.27 -27.66
CA LYS A 120 -6.84 17.38 -28.31
C LYS A 120 -6.22 16.36 -27.34
N PHE A 121 -6.45 16.51 -26.04
CA PHE A 121 -5.98 15.62 -24.98
C PHE A 121 -7.18 14.94 -24.33
N ASP A 122 -7.66 13.85 -24.92
CA ASP A 122 -8.68 13.00 -24.30
C ASP A 122 -8.02 11.96 -23.38
N LEU A 123 -7.92 12.32 -22.10
CA LEU A 123 -7.41 11.44 -21.05
C LEU A 123 -8.55 10.70 -20.32
N HIS A 124 -9.80 10.87 -20.75
CA HIS A 124 -10.96 10.38 -20.00
C HIS A 124 -10.91 8.87 -19.80
N TRP A 125 -10.50 8.12 -20.83
CA TRP A 125 -10.39 6.67 -20.79
C TRP A 125 -9.30 6.17 -19.82
N ILE A 126 -8.13 6.83 -19.79
CA ILE A 126 -7.02 6.48 -18.86
C ILE A 126 -7.48 6.67 -17.42
N PHE A 127 -8.10 7.81 -17.14
CA PHE A 127 -8.55 8.12 -15.79
C PHE A 127 -9.73 7.26 -15.36
N ALA A 128 -10.66 6.92 -16.26
CA ALA A 128 -11.73 5.98 -15.97
C ALA A 128 -11.15 4.63 -15.51
N GLU A 129 -10.14 4.11 -16.20
CA GLU A 129 -9.48 2.86 -15.79
C GLU A 129 -8.79 3.00 -14.43
N ILE A 130 -8.04 4.09 -14.19
CA ILE A 130 -7.39 4.33 -12.88
C ILE A 130 -8.44 4.40 -11.76
N ILE A 131 -9.57 5.09 -11.98
CA ILE A 131 -10.65 5.21 -10.99
C ILE A 131 -11.29 3.86 -10.70
N ASP A 132 -11.54 3.06 -11.73
CA ASP A 132 -12.12 1.73 -11.55
C ASP A 132 -11.15 0.80 -10.81
N ARG A 133 -9.84 0.88 -11.10
CA ARG A 133 -8.82 0.16 -10.33
C ARG A 133 -8.78 0.61 -8.87
N LEU A 134 -8.84 1.92 -8.62
CA LEU A 134 -8.85 2.49 -7.29
C LEU A 134 -10.06 2.02 -6.46
N ARG A 135 -11.24 1.88 -7.07
CA ARG A 135 -12.42 1.32 -6.41
C ARG A 135 -12.21 -0.12 -5.96
N LEU A 136 -11.50 -0.93 -6.74
CA LEU A 136 -11.18 -2.30 -6.37
C LEU A 136 -10.23 -2.37 -5.16
N GLU A 137 -9.41 -1.35 -4.94
CA GLU A 137 -8.50 -1.30 -3.78
C GLU A 137 -9.18 -0.95 -2.45
N LEU A 138 -10.43 -0.47 -2.49
CA LEU A 138 -11.23 -0.29 -1.27
C LEU A 138 -11.77 -1.62 -0.72
N ASP A 139 -11.64 -2.71 -1.47
CA ASP A 139 -12.04 -4.04 -1.03
C ASP A 139 -10.80 -4.93 -0.89
N PHE A 140 -10.34 -5.11 0.34
CA PHE A 140 -9.17 -5.93 0.64
C PHE A 140 -9.38 -7.43 0.37
N GLU A 141 -10.61 -7.91 0.21
CA GLU A 141 -10.81 -9.28 -0.25
C GLU A 141 -10.41 -9.44 -1.71
N ILE A 142 -10.64 -8.41 -2.53
CA ILE A 142 -10.19 -8.39 -3.93
C ILE A 142 -8.66 -8.39 -3.95
N GLU A 143 -8.01 -7.57 -3.13
CA GLU A 143 -6.56 -7.57 -2.98
C GLU A 143 -6.03 -8.94 -2.55
N GLY A 144 -6.64 -9.56 -1.54
CA GLY A 144 -6.27 -10.90 -1.07
C GLY A 144 -6.40 -11.97 -2.15
N ARG A 145 -7.49 -11.97 -2.93
CA ARG A 145 -7.71 -12.91 -4.05
C ARG A 145 -6.67 -12.71 -5.15
N ASN A 146 -6.35 -11.47 -5.48
CA ASN A 146 -5.29 -11.14 -6.43
C ASN A 146 -3.91 -11.59 -5.94
N SER A 147 -3.64 -11.46 -4.64
CA SER A 147 -2.41 -11.96 -4.01
C SER A 147 -2.29 -13.48 -4.15
N GLU A 148 -3.36 -14.23 -3.87
CA GLU A 148 -3.35 -15.69 -4.03
C GLU A 148 -3.15 -16.12 -5.49
N GLN A 149 -3.76 -15.41 -6.44
CA GLN A 149 -3.54 -15.67 -7.86
C GLN A 149 -2.08 -15.40 -8.23
N CYS A 150 -1.52 -14.28 -7.77
CA CYS A 150 -0.11 -13.95 -7.95
C CYS A 150 0.82 -15.02 -7.35
N ALA A 151 0.48 -15.56 -6.18
CA ALA A 151 1.22 -16.65 -5.55
C ALA A 151 1.26 -17.91 -6.40
N LYS A 152 0.14 -18.24 -7.08
CA LYS A 152 0.06 -19.37 -8.03
C LYS A 152 0.94 -19.12 -9.26
N ASP A 153 0.84 -17.94 -9.85
CA ASP A 153 1.55 -17.57 -11.08
C ASP A 153 3.06 -17.48 -10.86
N LEU A 154 3.48 -17.03 -9.68
CA LEU A 154 4.88 -16.86 -9.30
C LEU A 154 5.49 -18.09 -8.62
N LYS A 155 4.73 -19.16 -8.40
CA LYS A 155 5.19 -20.38 -7.70
C LYS A 155 6.48 -20.98 -8.28
N LYS A 156 6.73 -20.78 -9.58
CA LYS A 156 7.93 -21.26 -10.29
C LYS A 156 9.20 -20.46 -9.97
N PHE A 157 9.07 -19.24 -9.45
CA PHE A 157 10.20 -18.35 -9.19
C PHE A 157 10.62 -18.42 -7.72
N LYS A 158 11.76 -19.05 -7.44
CA LYS A 158 12.28 -19.22 -6.06
C LYS A 158 12.70 -17.92 -5.37
N TYR A 159 12.81 -16.83 -6.13
CA TYR A 159 13.14 -15.49 -5.64
C TYR A 159 11.89 -14.62 -5.43
N ALA A 160 10.70 -15.09 -5.78
CA ALA A 160 9.46 -14.37 -5.48
C ALA A 160 8.80 -15.00 -4.25
N TYR A 161 8.39 -14.18 -3.29
CA TYR A 161 7.58 -14.64 -2.17
C TYR A 161 6.32 -13.80 -2.11
N VAL A 162 5.17 -14.47 -2.08
CA VAL A 162 3.87 -13.81 -1.95
C VAL A 162 3.31 -14.16 -0.58
N PRO A 163 2.98 -13.16 0.26
CA PRO A 163 2.51 -13.44 1.61
C PRO A 163 1.17 -14.16 1.61
N LYS A 164 1.02 -15.11 2.54
CA LYS A 164 -0.23 -15.85 2.75
C LYS A 164 -1.29 -14.93 3.33
N VAL A 165 -2.52 -15.03 2.83
CA VAL A 165 -3.68 -14.31 3.36
C VAL A 165 -4.33 -15.13 4.50
N TYR A 166 -4.71 -14.45 5.58
CA TYR A 166 -5.45 -15.04 6.70
C TYR A 166 -6.93 -14.69 6.58
N TRP A 167 -7.65 -15.42 5.73
CA TRP A 167 -9.07 -15.15 5.42
C TRP A 167 -9.99 -15.15 6.64
N ASN A 168 -9.75 -16.03 7.61
CA ASN A 168 -10.56 -16.11 8.83
C ASN A 168 -10.47 -14.85 9.71
N LEU A 169 -9.48 -14.00 9.46
CA LEU A 169 -9.24 -12.76 10.19
C LEU A 169 -9.32 -11.53 9.27
N SER A 170 -9.68 -11.71 8.00
CA SER A 170 -9.74 -10.63 7.01
C SER A 170 -11.19 -10.32 6.63
N THR A 171 -11.47 -9.04 6.46
CA THR A 171 -12.72 -8.47 5.94
C THR A 171 -12.41 -7.58 4.73
N LYS A 172 -13.39 -6.81 4.27
CA LYS A 172 -13.19 -5.83 3.19
C LYS A 172 -12.30 -4.67 3.58
N VAL A 173 -12.19 -4.34 4.86
CA VAL A 173 -11.45 -3.15 5.34
C VAL A 173 -10.31 -3.47 6.30
N VAL A 174 -10.26 -4.69 6.84
CA VAL A 174 -9.14 -5.23 7.61
C VAL A 174 -8.59 -6.44 6.88
N SER A 175 -7.29 -6.52 6.63
CA SER A 175 -6.68 -7.71 6.03
C SER A 175 -5.40 -8.13 6.70
N LEU A 176 -5.24 -9.44 6.87
CA LEU A 176 -4.08 -10.03 7.53
C LEU A 176 -3.26 -10.86 6.53
N PHE A 177 -1.97 -10.58 6.50
CA PHE A 177 -1.00 -11.24 5.66
C PHE A 177 0.14 -11.81 6.49
N SER A 178 0.77 -12.90 6.07
CA SER A 178 1.99 -13.39 6.70
C SER A 178 3.07 -12.32 6.68
N LEU A 179 3.72 -12.07 7.82
CA LEU A 179 4.75 -11.04 7.92
C LEU A 179 5.98 -11.42 7.08
N ILE A 180 6.47 -10.48 6.27
CA ILE A 180 7.69 -10.65 5.49
C ILE A 180 8.69 -9.59 5.91
N ASP A 181 9.77 -10.00 6.56
CA ASP A 181 10.87 -9.11 6.94
C ASP A 181 12.05 -9.31 5.98
N ILE A 182 12.03 -8.62 4.84
CA ILE A 182 13.08 -8.77 3.79
C ILE A 182 14.24 -7.77 3.98
N CYS A 183 14.06 -6.71 4.77
CA CYS A 183 15.01 -5.59 4.81
C CYS A 183 15.22 -5.01 6.22
N GLY A 184 15.30 -5.83 7.28
CA GLY A 184 15.70 -5.37 8.62
C GLY A 184 14.97 -4.11 9.10
N GLY A 185 13.67 -3.97 8.79
CA GLY A 185 12.86 -2.82 9.20
C GLY A 185 12.63 -1.68 8.18
N ALA A 186 12.97 -1.81 6.89
CA ALA A 186 12.67 -0.75 5.92
C ALA A 186 11.15 -0.62 5.60
N PRO A 187 10.51 0.55 5.82
CA PRO A 187 9.06 0.74 5.70
C PRO A 187 8.50 0.84 4.27
N SER A 188 9.34 0.82 3.23
CA SER A 188 8.90 0.94 1.83
C SER A 188 8.43 -0.35 1.17
N CYS A 189 8.64 -1.52 1.80
CA CYS A 189 8.38 -2.83 1.21
C CYS A 189 6.94 -3.36 1.45
N TRP A 190 6.08 -2.58 2.11
CA TRP A 190 4.77 -3.03 2.58
C TRP A 190 3.60 -2.76 1.61
N ASN A 191 3.87 -2.14 0.47
CA ASN A 191 2.83 -1.60 -0.39
C ASN A 191 2.33 -2.50 -1.54
N ASN A 192 3.00 -3.62 -1.86
CA ASN A 192 2.51 -4.77 -2.65
C ASN A 192 3.68 -5.69 -3.04
N ILE A 193 3.48 -7.01 -2.97
CA ILE A 193 4.37 -8.12 -3.46
C ILE A 193 5.87 -7.92 -3.17
N CYS A 194 6.36 -8.64 -2.17
CA CYS A 194 7.78 -8.60 -1.80
C CYS A 194 8.59 -9.60 -2.64
N LEU A 195 9.21 -9.12 -3.72
CA LEU A 195 10.21 -9.90 -4.46
C LEU A 195 11.48 -10.02 -3.62
N ARG A 196 11.89 -11.24 -3.30
CA ARG A 196 13.11 -11.53 -2.55
C ARG A 196 14.31 -11.42 -3.49
N CYS A 197 15.15 -10.40 -3.32
CA CYS A 197 16.50 -10.45 -3.88
C CYS A 197 17.31 -11.49 -3.09
N SER A 198 17.42 -12.71 -3.64
CA SER A 198 18.37 -13.71 -3.16
C SER A 198 19.78 -13.31 -3.61
N SER A 199 20.44 -12.40 -2.89
CA SER A 199 21.90 -12.37 -2.85
C SER A 199 22.33 -13.21 -1.66
N GLY A 200 22.61 -14.48 -1.92
CA GLY A 200 23.34 -15.30 -0.97
C GLY A 200 24.76 -14.78 -0.82
N THR A 201 25.19 -14.55 0.40
CA THR A 201 26.49 -15.00 0.90
C THR A 201 26.47 -14.99 2.43
N SER A 202 26.90 -16.13 2.96
CA SER A 202 27.11 -16.43 4.36
C SER A 202 28.28 -15.64 4.98
N SER A 203 28.17 -15.43 6.28
CA SER A 203 29.24 -15.33 7.30
C SER A 203 29.79 -13.95 7.73
N ASN A 204 29.58 -13.71 9.04
CA ASN A 204 30.51 -13.23 10.08
C ASN A 204 31.01 -11.76 10.13
N ASN A 205 30.36 -11.02 11.04
CA ASN A 205 30.91 -10.27 12.20
C ASN A 205 31.92 -9.10 11.99
N PRO A 206 32.12 -8.20 12.99
CA PRO A 206 31.90 -6.77 12.81
C PRO A 206 33.18 -5.92 12.97
N GLY A 207 33.11 -4.67 12.53
CA GLY A 207 34.08 -3.65 12.87
C GLY A 207 35.18 -3.44 11.82
N LYS A 208 35.08 -2.32 11.10
CA LYS A 208 36.19 -1.38 10.87
C LYS A 208 35.66 -0.14 10.15
N SER A 209 35.76 0.97 10.86
CA SER A 209 35.87 2.30 10.29
C SER A 209 36.99 2.31 9.23
N PHE A 210 36.73 2.86 8.05
CA PHE A 210 37.80 3.44 7.25
C PHE A 210 37.31 4.54 6.32
N SER A 211 38.21 5.51 6.19
CA SER A 211 38.08 6.90 5.76
C SER A 211 37.98 7.11 4.25
N ARG A 212 37.52 8.32 3.91
CA ARG A 212 37.66 9.01 2.62
C ARG A 212 39.05 8.83 1.98
N ASN A 213 39.06 8.74 0.64
CA ASN A 213 40.03 9.33 -0.31
C ASN A 213 39.42 9.12 -1.71
N SER A 214 39.02 10.14 -2.48
CA SER A 214 39.85 11.05 -3.30
C SER A 214 40.92 10.34 -4.12
N THR A 215 40.66 10.10 -5.41
CA THR A 215 41.43 10.55 -6.60
C THR A 215 41.30 9.61 -7.82
N TYR A 216 40.99 10.24 -8.96
CA TYR A 216 41.36 9.99 -10.37
C TYR A 216 41.47 8.56 -10.96
N ASN A 217 40.72 8.34 -12.05
CA ASN A 217 41.23 8.44 -13.43
C ASN A 217 40.09 8.80 -14.40
#